data_AF-A0A2V8MTB1-F1
#
_entry.id   AF-A0A2V8MTB1-F1
#
_cell.length_a   1.000
_cell.length_b   1.000
_cell.length_c   1.000
_cell.angle_alpha   90.00
_cell.angle_beta   90.00
_cell.angle_gamma   90.00
#
_symmetry.space_group_name_H-M   'P 1'
#
loop_
_entity.id
_entity.type
_entity.pdbx_description
1 polymer ?
#
loop_
_entity_poly.entity_id
_entity_poly.type
_entity_poly.pdbx_seq_one_letter_code
_entity_poly.pdbx_strand_id
1 'polypeptide(L)'
;MGIDVEDLQKRVNVIQARVADAQLKDSLKGINNDVRALAQERDDERNRLQTTVNQNLATITQLQVSAANLQQTNADQLKTIADLKKRLETTAPAVSSATPLSLANSFKSVIDTIQTQARQTPGVATTIKSMDLEVKGLVQVQADKSTLLVMPTPGSSIDPNSLSTLRVSFAAVPVAAAAADLGTKGPSIIGGPESIPSSRRASAAAKKKRTATSKRRRAGTK
;
A
#
# COMPACT_ATOMS: atom_id res chain seq x y z
N MET A 1 46.58 33.24 38.15
CA MET A 1 46.54 33.98 39.43
C MET A 1 46.07 35.38 39.12
N GLY A 2 44.79 35.68 39.34
CA GLY A 2 44.29 37.05 39.24
C GLY A 2 44.67 37.79 40.51
N ILE A 3 45.13 39.03 40.39
CA ILE A 3 45.32 39.89 41.55
C ILE A 3 43.92 40.27 42.06
N ASP A 4 43.67 40.06 43.35
CA ASP A 4 42.40 40.40 43.99
C ASP A 4 42.25 41.93 44.07
N VAL A 5 41.15 42.45 43.54
CA VAL A 5 40.86 43.89 43.54
C VAL A 5 40.72 44.40 44.96
N GLU A 6 40.23 43.59 45.91
CA GLU A 6 40.15 43.99 47.32
C GLU A 6 41.54 44.13 47.95
N ASP A 7 42.51 43.31 47.55
CA ASP A 7 43.90 43.43 48.01
C ASP A 7 44.56 44.69 47.45
N LEU A 8 44.32 44.99 46.17
CA LEU A 8 44.79 46.25 45.56
C LEU A 8 44.19 47.48 46.23
N GLN A 9 42.88 47.47 46.53
CA GLN A 9 42.22 48.56 47.25
C GLN A 9 42.80 48.76 48.65
N LYS A 10 43.07 47.68 49.39
CA LYS A 10 43.73 47.75 50.71
C LYS A 10 45.11 48.40 50.61
N ARG A 11 45.90 48.01 49.60
CA ARG A 11 47.24 48.59 49.37
C ARG A 11 47.17 50.07 48.99
N VAL A 12 46.21 50.47 48.15
CA VAL A 12 45.99 51.88 47.77
C VAL A 12 45.58 52.72 48.98
N ASN A 13 44.73 52.21 49.87
CA ASN A 13 44.35 52.91 51.11
C ASN A 13 45.56 53.17 52.03
N VAL A 14 46.49 52.21 52.14
CA VAL A 14 47.73 52.39 52.92
C VAL A 14 48.63 53.46 52.30
N ILE A 15 48.72 53.52 50.96
CA ILE A 15 49.49 54.55 50.25
C ILE A 15 48.85 55.93 50.45
N GLN A 16 47.53 56.05 50.27
CA GLN A 16 46.78 57.30 50.50
C GLN A 16 47.00 57.88 51.90
N ALA A 17 47.09 57.03 52.92
CA ALA A 17 47.33 57.46 54.31
C ALA A 17 48.72 58.09 54.52
N ARG A 18 49.68 57.83 53.64
CA ARG A 18 51.08 58.31 53.73
C ARG A 18 51.38 59.48 52.79
N VAL A 19 50.47 59.84 51.89
CA VAL A 19 50.64 60.97 50.96
C VAL A 19 50.32 62.29 51.68
N ALA A 20 51.29 63.20 51.68
CA ALA A 20 51.16 64.53 52.27
C ALA A 20 50.55 65.58 51.32
N ASP A 21 50.70 65.39 50.01
CA ASP A 21 50.13 66.26 48.99
C ASP A 21 48.61 66.08 48.88
N ALA A 22 47.85 67.15 49.11
CA ALA A 22 46.40 67.09 49.16
C ALA A 22 45.77 66.75 47.79
N GLN A 23 46.30 67.31 46.71
CA GLN A 23 45.76 67.11 45.36
C GLN A 23 45.99 65.67 44.87
N LEU A 24 47.17 65.11 45.15
CA LEU A 24 47.49 63.71 44.86
C LEU A 24 46.64 62.76 45.71
N LYS A 25 46.41 63.09 46.98
CA LYS A 25 45.56 62.30 47.88
C LYS A 25 44.11 62.25 47.39
N ASP A 26 43.55 63.38 46.96
CA ASP A 26 42.19 63.45 46.42
C ASP A 26 42.07 62.69 45.09
N SER A 27 43.08 62.82 44.22
CA SER A 27 43.13 62.08 42.94
C SER A 27 43.18 60.56 43.18
N LEU A 28 44.01 60.08 44.11
CA LEU A 28 44.07 58.68 44.49
C LEU A 28 42.76 58.18 45.08
N LYS A 29 42.05 59.02 45.84
CA LYS A 29 40.73 58.70 46.40
C LYS A 29 39.69 58.54 45.29
N GLY A 30 39.66 59.43 44.32
CA GLY A 30 38.80 59.33 43.13
C GLY A 30 39.04 58.02 42.37
N ILE A 31 40.30 57.75 42.00
CA ILE A 31 40.68 56.53 41.29
C ILE A 31 40.28 55.26 42.07
N ASN A 32 40.47 55.25 43.40
CA ASN A 32 40.09 54.09 44.21
C ASN A 32 38.57 53.86 44.23
N ASN A 33 37.78 54.93 44.27
CA ASN A 33 36.32 54.85 44.17
C ASN A 33 35.88 54.34 42.79
N ASP A 34 36.51 54.81 41.71
CA ASP A 34 36.19 54.38 40.34
C ASP A 34 36.53 52.89 40.14
N VAL A 35 37.70 52.45 40.62
CA VAL A 35 38.10 51.03 40.60
C VAL A 35 37.10 50.17 41.38
N ARG A 36 36.60 50.67 42.53
CA ARG A 36 35.57 49.97 43.30
C ARG A 36 34.25 49.87 42.53
N ALA A 37 33.81 50.97 41.91
CA ALA A 37 32.58 50.98 41.12
C ALA A 37 32.67 50.01 39.93
N LEU A 38 33.79 50.01 39.20
CA LEU A 38 34.03 49.09 38.09
C LEU A 38 34.08 47.63 38.55
N ALA A 39 34.68 47.34 39.71
CA ALA A 39 34.71 45.98 40.26
C ALA A 39 33.30 45.49 40.59
N GLN A 40 32.48 46.33 41.21
CA GLN A 40 31.07 46.03 41.50
C GLN A 40 30.27 45.78 40.22
N GLU A 41 30.42 46.63 39.20
CA GLU A 41 29.75 46.46 37.91
C GLU A 41 30.13 45.13 37.25
N ARG A 42 31.42 44.77 37.28
CA ARG A 42 31.92 43.49 36.75
C ARG A 42 31.38 42.29 37.51
N ASP A 43 31.21 42.39 38.82
CA ASP A 43 30.60 41.35 39.64
C ASP A 43 29.11 41.19 39.34
N ASP A 44 28.39 42.29 39.20
CA ASP A 44 26.98 42.29 38.81
C ASP A 44 26.79 41.70 37.42
N GLU A 45 27.63 42.06 36.45
CA GLU A 45 27.60 41.50 35.11
C GLU A 45 27.91 40.00 35.11
N ARG A 46 28.92 39.58 35.88
CA ARG A 46 29.25 38.15 36.05
C ARG A 46 28.07 37.38 36.63
N ASN A 47 27.40 37.92 37.64
CA ASN A 47 26.23 37.31 38.26
C ASN A 47 25.04 37.21 37.28
N ARG A 48 24.82 38.25 36.47
CA ARG A 48 23.81 38.24 35.40
C ARG A 48 24.12 37.17 34.35
N LEU A 49 25.36 37.13 33.85
CA LEU A 49 25.79 36.15 32.85
C LEU A 49 25.70 34.72 33.41
N GLN A 50 26.11 34.49 34.66
CA GLN A 50 25.97 33.19 35.31
C GLN A 50 24.50 32.76 35.39
N THR A 51 23.60 33.70 35.69
CA THR A 51 22.16 33.45 35.70
C THR A 51 21.65 33.06 34.30
N THR A 52 22.04 33.79 33.27
CA THR A 52 21.68 33.49 31.87
C THR A 52 22.23 32.14 31.42
N VAL A 53 23.48 31.80 31.77
CA VAL A 53 24.07 30.49 31.45
C VAL A 53 23.28 29.36 32.11
N ASN A 54 22.89 29.52 33.38
CA ASN A 54 22.10 28.52 34.09
C ASN A 54 20.70 28.34 33.46
N GLN A 55 20.05 29.43 33.05
CA GLN A 55 18.76 29.39 32.36
C GLN A 55 18.87 28.71 30.98
N ASN A 56 19.91 29.02 30.22
CA ASN A 56 20.16 28.40 28.92
C ASN A 56 20.43 26.91 29.05
N LEU A 57 21.20 26.49 30.06
CA LEU A 57 21.48 25.08 30.33
C LEU A 57 20.20 24.30 30.67
N ALA A 58 19.31 24.89 31.47
CA ALA A 58 18.00 24.31 31.77
C ALA A 58 17.15 24.16 30.50
N THR A 59 17.14 25.18 29.64
CA THR A 59 16.40 25.17 28.36
C THR A 59 16.94 24.10 27.41
N ILE A 60 18.27 23.98 27.28
CA ILE A 60 18.92 22.95 26.45
C ILE A 60 18.54 21.55 26.94
N THR A 61 18.56 21.34 28.25
CA THR A 61 18.18 20.06 28.86
C THR A 61 16.73 19.70 28.52
N GLN A 62 15.82 20.67 28.63
CA GLN A 62 14.40 20.47 28.29
C GLN A 62 14.21 20.15 26.80
N LEU A 63 14.93 20.85 25.92
CA LEU A 63 14.88 20.59 24.47
C LEU A 63 15.41 19.20 24.11
N GLN A 64 16.47 18.74 24.76
CA GLN A 64 17.01 17.39 24.56
C GLN A 64 16.00 16.31 24.95
N VAL A 65 15.31 16.47 26.09
CA VAL A 65 14.25 15.55 26.51
C VAL A 65 13.09 15.54 25.51
N SER A 66 12.67 16.73 25.04
CA SER A 66 11.61 16.84 24.03
C SER A 66 11.97 16.15 22.72
N ALA A 67 13.21 16.34 22.24
CA ALA A 67 13.69 15.69 21.02
C ALA A 67 13.70 14.15 21.14
N ALA A 68 14.14 13.62 22.29
CA ALA A 68 14.12 12.17 22.55
C ALA A 68 12.68 11.61 22.54
N ASN A 69 11.75 12.31 23.17
CA ASN A 69 10.33 11.90 23.20
C ASN A 69 9.69 11.90 21.80
N LEU A 70 10.01 12.90 20.97
CA LEU A 70 9.52 12.97 19.59
C LEU A 70 10.11 11.84 18.72
N GLN A 71 11.39 11.50 18.90
CA GLN A 71 12.00 10.38 18.21
C GLN A 71 11.34 9.05 18.58
N GLN A 72 11.06 8.83 19.88
CA GLN A 72 10.35 7.65 20.34
C GLN A 72 8.93 7.56 19.76
N THR A 73 8.19 8.66 19.80
CA THR A 73 6.83 8.73 19.23
C THR A 73 6.81 8.40 17.74
N ASN A 74 7.76 8.94 16.97
CA ASN A 74 7.88 8.63 15.54
C ASN A 74 8.18 7.15 15.30
N ALA A 75 9.06 6.54 16.10
CA ALA A 75 9.37 5.11 15.98
C ALA A 75 8.12 4.24 16.25
N ASP A 76 7.33 4.57 17.27
CA ASP A 76 6.10 3.85 17.61
C ASP A 76 5.01 4.02 16.54
N GLN A 77 4.88 5.21 15.95
CA GLN A 77 3.99 5.46 14.82
C GLN A 77 4.39 4.66 13.58
N LEU A 78 5.67 4.63 13.23
CA LEU A 78 6.16 3.85 12.08
C LEU A 78 5.90 2.35 12.26
N LYS A 79 6.07 1.83 13.47
CA LYS A 79 5.74 0.43 13.78
C LYS A 79 4.25 0.15 13.63
N THR A 80 3.40 1.04 14.15
CA THR A 80 1.94 0.94 14.00
C THR A 80 1.52 0.96 12.53
N ILE A 81 2.10 1.85 11.73
CA ILE A 81 1.83 1.91 10.28
C ILE A 81 2.25 0.60 9.59
N ALA A 82 3.42 0.04 9.92
CA ALA A 82 3.87 -1.22 9.36
C ALA A 82 2.92 -2.37 9.71
N ASP A 83 2.48 -2.45 10.96
CA ASP A 83 1.53 -3.47 11.42
C ASP A 83 0.16 -3.33 10.75
N LEU A 84 -0.35 -2.11 10.58
CA LEU A 84 -1.60 -1.84 9.87
C LEU A 84 -1.51 -2.19 8.39
N LYS A 85 -0.39 -1.85 7.72
CA LYS A 85 -0.16 -2.24 6.33
C LYS A 85 -0.15 -3.76 6.17
N LYS A 86 0.56 -4.47 7.05
CA LYS A 86 0.59 -5.93 7.05
C LYS A 86 -0.80 -6.52 7.25
N ARG A 87 -1.59 -5.99 8.19
CA ARG A 87 -2.98 -6.43 8.42
C ARG A 87 -3.85 -6.17 7.19
N LEU A 88 -3.68 -5.04 6.51
CA LEU A 88 -4.45 -4.73 5.30
C LEU A 88 -4.14 -5.73 4.17
N GLU A 89 -2.87 -6.06 3.99
CA GLU A 89 -2.41 -7.08 3.02
C GLU A 89 -2.93 -8.49 3.36
N THR A 90 -3.01 -8.86 4.64
CA THR A 90 -3.47 -10.20 5.05
C THR A 90 -4.98 -10.33 5.18
N THR A 91 -5.71 -9.21 5.32
CA THR A 91 -7.16 -9.22 5.62
C THR A 91 -8.01 -8.91 4.40
N ALA A 92 -7.47 -8.31 3.33
CA ALA A 92 -8.22 -8.17 2.09
C ALA A 92 -8.41 -9.55 1.43
N PRO A 93 -9.62 -10.17 1.50
CA PRO A 93 -9.89 -11.33 0.69
C PRO A 93 -9.84 -10.86 -0.76
N ALA A 94 -9.31 -11.69 -1.68
CA ALA A 94 -9.31 -11.34 -3.09
C ALA A 94 -10.74 -10.95 -3.50
N VAL A 95 -10.93 -9.69 -3.89
CA VAL A 95 -12.24 -9.18 -4.29
C VAL A 95 -12.62 -9.96 -5.54
N SER A 96 -13.55 -10.90 -5.40
CA SER A 96 -13.97 -11.71 -6.54
C SER A 96 -14.70 -10.78 -7.50
N SER A 97 -14.24 -10.72 -8.74
CA SER A 97 -14.85 -9.89 -9.77
C SER A 97 -15.10 -10.71 -11.02
N ALA A 98 -16.18 -10.40 -11.72
CA ALA A 98 -16.58 -11.06 -12.95
C ALA A 98 -16.97 -10.01 -14.00
N THR A 99 -16.57 -10.23 -15.25
CA THR A 99 -17.11 -9.43 -16.36
C THR A 99 -18.56 -9.85 -16.65
N PRO A 100 -19.43 -8.95 -17.15
CA PRO A 100 -20.79 -9.31 -17.55
C PRO A 100 -20.86 -10.50 -18.51
N LEU A 101 -19.90 -10.58 -19.45
CA LEU A 101 -19.82 -11.67 -20.42
C LEU A 101 -19.44 -13.01 -19.74
N SER A 102 -18.51 -13.00 -18.78
CA SER A 102 -18.13 -14.21 -18.05
C SER A 102 -19.30 -14.76 -17.21
N LEU A 103 -20.11 -13.87 -16.63
CA LEU A 103 -21.32 -14.23 -15.91
C LEU A 103 -22.37 -14.84 -16.87
N ALA A 104 -22.59 -14.20 -18.02
CA ALA A 104 -23.50 -14.69 -19.05
C ALA A 104 -23.10 -16.08 -19.58
N ASN A 105 -21.81 -16.31 -19.83
CA ASN A 105 -21.32 -17.61 -20.29
C ASN A 105 -21.46 -18.71 -19.24
N SER A 106 -21.17 -18.39 -17.98
CA SER A 106 -21.36 -19.33 -16.86
C SER A 106 -22.83 -19.70 -16.71
N PHE A 107 -23.71 -18.71 -16.83
CA PHE A 107 -25.15 -18.91 -16.80
C PHE A 107 -25.65 -19.77 -17.96
N LYS A 108 -25.22 -19.47 -19.19
CA LYS A 108 -25.51 -20.29 -20.38
C LYS A 108 -25.12 -21.76 -20.15
N SER A 109 -23.92 -22.00 -19.63
CA SER A 109 -23.44 -23.37 -19.35
C SER A 109 -24.34 -24.12 -18.37
N VAL A 110 -24.88 -23.43 -17.35
CA VAL A 110 -25.84 -24.02 -16.39
C VAL A 110 -27.15 -24.35 -17.10
N ILE A 111 -27.69 -23.43 -17.90
CA ILE A 111 -28.92 -23.67 -18.66
C ILE A 111 -28.76 -24.82 -19.65
N ASP A 112 -27.65 -24.88 -20.38
CA ASP A 112 -27.36 -25.97 -21.32
C ASP A 112 -27.31 -27.32 -20.59
N THR A 113 -26.73 -27.35 -19.38
CA THR A 113 -26.69 -28.55 -18.55
C THR A 113 -28.10 -28.98 -18.13
N ILE A 114 -28.93 -28.04 -17.66
CA ILE A 114 -30.33 -28.31 -17.29
C ILE A 114 -31.11 -28.84 -18.49
N GLN A 115 -30.98 -28.21 -19.66
CA GLN A 115 -31.67 -28.66 -20.87
C GLN A 115 -31.19 -30.03 -21.35
N THR A 116 -29.89 -30.30 -21.24
CA THR A 116 -29.31 -31.62 -21.60
C THR A 116 -29.86 -32.71 -20.69
N GLN A 117 -29.93 -32.46 -19.38
CA GLN A 117 -30.52 -33.39 -18.41
C GLN A 117 -32.02 -33.59 -18.64
N ALA A 118 -32.77 -32.51 -18.88
CA ALA A 118 -34.22 -32.59 -19.13
C ALA A 118 -34.56 -33.41 -20.39
N ARG A 119 -33.71 -33.38 -21.43
CA ARG A 119 -33.88 -34.21 -22.64
C ARG A 119 -33.58 -35.69 -22.41
N GLN A 120 -32.82 -36.03 -21.37
CA GLN A 120 -32.45 -37.41 -21.05
C GLN A 120 -33.49 -38.11 -20.14
N THR A 121 -34.42 -37.35 -19.56
CA THR A 121 -35.47 -37.89 -18.69
C THR A 121 -36.70 -38.33 -19.52
N PRO A 122 -37.20 -39.57 -19.39
CA PRO A 122 -38.42 -40.00 -20.08
C PRO A 122 -39.65 -39.23 -19.60
N GLY A 123 -40.37 -38.54 -20.49
CA GLY A 123 -41.58 -37.77 -20.17
C GLY A 123 -41.70 -36.46 -20.97
N VAL A 124 -42.60 -35.57 -20.54
CA VAL A 124 -42.74 -34.21 -21.10
C VAL A 124 -41.55 -33.37 -20.63
N ALA A 125 -40.66 -33.01 -21.56
CA ALA A 125 -39.49 -32.17 -21.27
C ALA A 125 -39.82 -30.68 -21.42
N THR A 126 -39.68 -29.92 -20.33
CA THR A 126 -39.82 -28.46 -20.35
C THR A 126 -38.56 -27.83 -20.94
N THR A 127 -38.69 -27.06 -22.03
CA THR A 127 -37.57 -26.34 -22.65
C THR A 127 -37.65 -24.85 -22.34
N ILE A 128 -36.55 -24.27 -21.85
CA ILE A 128 -36.45 -22.83 -21.61
C ILE A 128 -36.21 -22.13 -22.95
N LYS A 129 -37.16 -21.28 -23.40
CA LYS A 129 -37.08 -20.54 -24.67
C LYS A 129 -36.48 -19.14 -24.55
N SER A 130 -36.78 -18.46 -23.45
CA SER A 130 -36.28 -17.12 -23.13
C SER A 130 -36.07 -16.99 -21.63
N MET A 131 -35.19 -16.09 -21.23
CA MET A 131 -34.96 -15.77 -19.84
C MET A 131 -34.47 -14.34 -19.68
N ASP A 132 -35.05 -13.62 -18.73
CA ASP A 132 -34.59 -12.31 -18.29
C ASP A 132 -33.88 -12.46 -16.94
N LEU A 133 -32.67 -11.92 -16.84
CA LEU A 133 -31.87 -11.90 -15.64
C LEU A 133 -31.64 -10.45 -15.19
N GLU A 134 -32.02 -10.14 -13.95
CA GLU A 134 -31.67 -8.89 -13.28
C GLU A 134 -30.68 -9.17 -12.15
N VAL A 135 -29.52 -8.54 -12.18
CA VAL A 135 -28.48 -8.63 -11.15
C VAL A 135 -28.23 -7.25 -10.59
N LYS A 136 -28.33 -7.12 -9.26
CA LYS A 136 -27.94 -5.92 -8.52
C LYS A 136 -26.58 -6.14 -7.90
N GLY A 137 -25.62 -5.27 -8.19
CA GLY A 137 -24.25 -5.43 -7.71
C GLY A 137 -23.44 -4.15 -7.78
N LEU A 138 -22.28 -4.19 -7.13
CA LEU A 138 -21.29 -3.13 -7.25
C LEU A 138 -20.63 -3.24 -8.62
N VAL A 139 -20.63 -2.14 -9.37
CA VAL A 139 -20.05 -2.09 -10.70
C VAL A 139 -18.86 -1.13 -10.69
N GLN A 140 -17.71 -1.63 -11.12
CA GLN A 140 -16.51 -0.83 -11.30
C GLN A 140 -16.22 -0.68 -12.79
N VAL A 141 -16.07 0.58 -13.24
CA VAL A 141 -15.59 0.89 -14.58
C VAL A 141 -14.08 1.09 -14.49
N GLN A 142 -13.35 0.23 -15.20
CA GLN A 142 -11.89 0.26 -15.25
C GLN A 142 -11.41 1.35 -16.20
N ALA A 143 -10.11 1.70 -16.13
CA ALA A 143 -9.51 2.73 -16.97
C ALA A 143 -9.59 2.43 -18.49
N ASP A 144 -9.68 1.15 -18.86
CA ASP A 144 -9.88 0.67 -20.22
C ASP A 144 -11.34 0.67 -20.67
N LYS A 145 -12.25 1.25 -19.87
CA LYS A 145 -13.70 1.27 -20.04
C LYS A 145 -14.36 -0.11 -19.93
N SER A 146 -13.65 -1.14 -19.47
CA SER A 146 -14.27 -2.42 -19.15
C SER A 146 -15.06 -2.33 -17.84
N THR A 147 -16.15 -3.09 -17.78
CA THR A 147 -17.05 -3.11 -16.62
C THR A 147 -16.84 -4.42 -15.85
N LEU A 148 -16.58 -4.32 -14.55
CA LEU A 148 -16.47 -5.46 -13.63
C LEU A 148 -17.60 -5.41 -12.61
N LEU A 149 -18.28 -6.55 -12.41
CA LEU A 149 -19.12 -6.75 -11.25
C LEU A 149 -18.24 -7.17 -10.07
N VAL A 150 -18.28 -6.41 -9.00
CA VAL A 150 -17.55 -6.63 -7.76
C VAL A 150 -18.45 -7.42 -6.80
N MET A 151 -17.99 -8.60 -6.38
CA MET A 151 -18.70 -9.41 -5.40
C MET A 151 -18.27 -9.00 -4.00
N PRO A 152 -19.21 -8.61 -3.13
CA PRO A 152 -18.89 -8.23 -1.76
C PRO A 152 -18.40 -9.47 -0.98
N THR A 153 -17.40 -9.26 -0.13
CA THR A 153 -16.94 -10.30 0.80
C THR A 153 -17.94 -10.45 1.97
N PRO A 154 -18.05 -11.64 2.60
CA PRO A 154 -18.88 -11.81 3.78
C PRO A 154 -18.49 -10.80 4.88
N GLY A 155 -19.46 -10.02 5.37
CA GLY A 155 -19.24 -8.97 6.38
C GLY A 155 -18.91 -7.57 5.84
N SER A 156 -18.86 -7.39 4.52
CA SER A 156 -18.69 -6.05 3.92
C SER A 156 -19.94 -5.19 4.14
N SER A 157 -19.77 -3.96 4.61
CA SER A 157 -20.84 -2.96 4.56
C SER A 157 -21.04 -2.52 3.11
N ILE A 158 -22.26 -2.69 2.59
CA ILE A 158 -22.63 -2.25 1.24
C ILE A 158 -23.52 -1.02 1.39
N ASP A 159 -23.13 0.09 0.77
CA ASP A 159 -24.02 1.24 0.61
C ASP A 159 -25.09 0.90 -0.43
N PRO A 160 -26.39 0.87 -0.06
CA PRO A 160 -27.47 0.57 -1.00
C PRO A 160 -27.53 1.53 -2.20
N ASN A 161 -27.07 2.78 -2.03
CA ASN A 161 -27.07 3.78 -3.09
C ASN A 161 -25.93 3.59 -4.10
N SER A 162 -24.96 2.74 -3.79
CA SER A 162 -23.80 2.44 -4.65
C SER A 162 -24.04 1.24 -5.58
N LEU A 163 -25.21 0.61 -5.53
CA LEU A 163 -25.55 -0.57 -6.33
C LEU A 163 -26.03 -0.20 -7.73
N SER A 164 -25.45 -0.85 -8.74
CA SER A 164 -25.92 -0.78 -10.13
C SER A 164 -26.79 -1.99 -10.45
N THR A 165 -27.75 -1.81 -11.36
CA THR A 165 -28.63 -2.89 -11.84
C THR A 165 -28.22 -3.26 -13.27
N LEU A 166 -27.84 -4.51 -13.48
CA LEU A 166 -27.58 -5.09 -14.79
C LEU A 166 -28.77 -5.98 -15.19
N ARG A 167 -29.38 -5.68 -16.33
CA ARG A 167 -30.42 -6.53 -16.94
C ARG A 167 -29.86 -7.19 -18.19
N VAL A 168 -30.00 -8.51 -18.27
CA VAL A 168 -29.57 -9.30 -19.43
C VAL A 168 -30.73 -10.19 -19.85
N SER A 169 -31.15 -10.06 -21.11
CA SER A 169 -32.18 -10.89 -21.72
C SER A 169 -31.54 -11.89 -22.66
N PHE A 170 -31.84 -13.16 -22.45
CA PHE A 170 -31.42 -14.26 -23.31
C PHE A 170 -32.63 -14.77 -24.08
N ALA A 171 -32.52 -14.78 -25.41
CA ALA A 171 -33.48 -15.42 -26.28
C ALA A 171 -32.73 -16.43 -27.16
N ALA A 172 -33.24 -17.66 -27.26
CA ALA A 172 -32.72 -18.61 -28.23
C ALA A 172 -33.16 -18.16 -29.64
N VAL A 173 -32.19 -17.78 -30.47
CA VAL A 173 -32.43 -17.62 -31.91
C VAL A 173 -32.24 -18.99 -32.56
N PRO A 174 -33.27 -19.58 -33.19
CA PRO A 174 -33.11 -20.83 -33.91
C PRO A 174 -32.10 -20.62 -35.04
N VAL A 175 -30.92 -21.23 -34.93
CA VAL A 175 -30.04 -21.37 -36.08
C VAL A 175 -30.52 -22.61 -36.82
N ALA A 176 -30.98 -22.42 -38.06
CA ALA A 176 -31.34 -23.56 -38.91
C ALA A 176 -30.14 -24.51 -38.95
N ALA A 177 -30.36 -25.77 -38.56
CA ALA A 177 -29.35 -26.80 -38.74
C ALA A 177 -28.92 -26.75 -40.21
N ALA A 178 -27.61 -26.65 -40.47
CA ALA A 178 -27.10 -26.80 -41.82
C ALA A 178 -27.65 -28.12 -42.36
N ALA A 179 -28.41 -28.04 -43.45
CA ALA A 179 -29.05 -29.20 -44.05
C ALA A 179 -27.99 -30.27 -44.27
N ALA A 180 -28.18 -31.42 -43.63
CA ALA A 180 -27.45 -32.62 -44.01
C ALA A 180 -27.78 -32.88 -45.48
N ASP A 181 -26.75 -32.82 -46.32
CA ASP A 181 -26.81 -33.16 -47.73
C ASP A 181 -27.40 -34.57 -47.87
N LEU A 182 -28.69 -34.63 -48.23
CA LEU A 182 -29.34 -35.87 -48.61
C LEU A 182 -28.80 -36.24 -49.98
N GLY A 183 -27.75 -37.04 -49.98
CA GLY A 183 -27.11 -37.60 -51.17
C GLY A 183 -28.14 -38.04 -52.21
N THR A 184 -28.11 -37.37 -53.35
CA THR A 184 -28.90 -37.70 -54.53
C THR A 184 -28.43 -39.06 -55.07
N LYS A 185 -29.23 -40.10 -54.85
CA LYS A 185 -29.17 -41.32 -55.66
C LYS A 185 -29.63 -40.99 -57.08
N GLY A 186 -28.69 -40.76 -57.99
CA GLY A 186 -28.91 -40.98 -59.41
C GLY A 186 -28.63 -42.46 -59.75
N PRO A 187 -29.41 -43.12 -60.63
CA PRO A 187 -29.19 -44.51 -60.98
C PRO A 187 -28.01 -44.60 -61.97
N SER A 188 -26.97 -45.36 -61.63
CA SER A 188 -25.96 -45.79 -62.60
C SER A 188 -26.16 -47.28 -62.86
N ILE A 189 -26.43 -47.58 -64.12
CA ILE A 189 -26.80 -48.90 -64.61
C ILE A 189 -25.53 -49.60 -65.12
N ILE A 190 -25.42 -50.89 -64.76
CA ILE A 190 -24.68 -51.98 -65.43
C ILE A 190 -23.17 -52.13 -65.14
N GLY A 191 -22.85 -53.24 -64.45
CA GLY A 191 -21.65 -54.05 -64.72
C GLY A 191 -20.82 -54.48 -63.50
N GLY A 192 -21.21 -55.55 -62.81
CA GLY A 192 -20.33 -56.27 -61.85
C GLY A 192 -19.27 -57.16 -62.55
N PRO A 193 -18.54 -58.05 -61.86
CA PRO A 193 -18.72 -58.48 -60.47
C PRO A 193 -17.45 -58.46 -59.59
N GLU A 194 -17.67 -58.81 -58.31
CA GLU A 194 -16.81 -59.71 -57.51
C GLU A 194 -15.89 -59.15 -56.40
N SER A 195 -16.16 -59.65 -55.20
CA SER A 195 -15.28 -59.92 -54.04
C SER A 195 -14.71 -58.78 -53.17
N ILE A 196 -15.39 -58.60 -52.03
CA ILE A 196 -14.90 -58.42 -50.64
C ILE A 196 -13.68 -59.33 -50.31
N PRO A 197 -12.93 -59.22 -49.18
CA PRO A 197 -13.12 -58.31 -48.03
C PRO A 197 -11.83 -57.83 -47.29
N SER A 198 -12.09 -57.12 -46.18
CA SER A 198 -11.38 -57.25 -44.89
C SER A 198 -10.02 -56.55 -44.77
N SER A 199 -9.65 -55.93 -43.65
CA SER A 199 -10.19 -55.97 -42.30
C SER A 199 -9.51 -54.91 -41.43
N ARG A 200 -10.16 -54.58 -40.30
CA ARG A 200 -9.60 -54.41 -38.94
C ARG A 200 -8.40 -53.46 -38.74
N ARG A 201 -8.23 -52.81 -37.60
CA ARG A 201 -9.00 -52.52 -36.38
C ARG A 201 -8.02 -51.66 -35.58
N ALA A 202 -8.59 -50.75 -34.80
CA ALA A 202 -7.92 -49.88 -33.85
C ALA A 202 -6.86 -50.54 -32.95
N SER A 203 -5.89 -49.74 -32.51
CA SER A 203 -5.47 -49.56 -31.10
C SER A 203 -4.22 -48.66 -31.09
N ALA A 204 -4.26 -47.46 -30.53
CA ALA A 204 -4.19 -47.12 -29.10
C ALA A 204 -2.76 -47.12 -28.52
N ALA A 205 -2.54 -46.09 -27.69
CA ALA A 205 -1.63 -46.03 -26.54
C ALA A 205 -0.21 -45.41 -26.72
N ALA A 206 -0.09 -44.25 -26.05
CA ALA A 206 0.84 -44.03 -24.92
C ALA A 206 2.29 -43.55 -25.17
N LYS A 207 2.50 -42.30 -24.74
CA LYS A 207 3.37 -41.88 -23.60
C LYS A 207 4.89 -41.69 -23.84
N LYS A 208 5.32 -40.47 -23.45
CA LYS A 208 6.64 -40.01 -22.95
C LYS A 208 7.85 -40.01 -23.90
N LYS A 209 8.44 -38.81 -24.12
CA LYS A 209 9.78 -38.48 -23.58
C LYS A 209 10.08 -36.98 -23.62
N ARG A 210 10.77 -36.53 -22.56
CA ARG A 210 11.34 -35.21 -22.29
C ARG A 210 12.61 -34.97 -23.12
N THR A 211 12.83 -33.73 -23.54
CA THR A 211 14.12 -33.05 -23.76
C THR A 211 13.84 -31.54 -23.61
N ALA A 212 14.22 -30.81 -22.55
CA ALA A 212 15.53 -30.47 -22.01
C ALA A 212 16.48 -29.84 -23.04
N THR A 213 16.46 -28.50 -23.14
CA THR A 213 17.63 -27.74 -23.59
C THR A 213 17.86 -26.54 -22.68
N SER A 214 19.02 -26.59 -22.03
CA SER A 214 19.58 -25.66 -21.06
C SER A 214 20.38 -24.57 -21.78
N LYS A 215 20.27 -23.31 -21.33
CA LYS A 215 21.37 -22.35 -21.49
C LYS A 215 21.40 -21.33 -20.34
N ARG A 216 22.19 -21.67 -19.32
CA ARG A 216 22.75 -20.75 -18.31
C ARG A 216 23.69 -19.76 -18.99
N ARG A 217 23.64 -18.48 -18.62
CA ARG A 217 24.83 -17.69 -18.30
C ARG A 217 24.58 -16.89 -17.03
N ARG A 218 25.56 -16.97 -16.14
CA ARG A 218 25.65 -16.38 -14.81
C ARG A 218 27.02 -15.69 -14.78
N ALA A 219 27.06 -14.45 -14.32
CA ALA A 219 28.22 -13.73 -13.77
C ALA A 219 27.58 -12.60 -12.95
N GLY A 220 27.76 -12.45 -11.64
CA GLY A 220 28.99 -12.56 -10.85
C GLY A 220 29.50 -11.14 -10.58
N THR A 221 28.97 -10.46 -9.55
CA THR A 221 29.68 -10.05 -8.31
C THR A 221 30.90 -9.17 -8.51
N LYS A 222 30.86 -7.92 -8.03
CA LYS A 222 31.32 -7.47 -6.70
C LYS A 222 30.87 -6.04 -6.46
#